data_AF-A0A1Z4I6S5-F1
#
_entry.id   AF-A0A1Z4I6S5-F1
#
_cell.length_a   1.000
_cell.length_b   1.000
_cell.length_c   1.000
_cell.angle_alpha   90.00
_cell.angle_beta   90.00
_cell.angle_gamma   90.00
#
_symmetry.space_group_name_H-M   'P 1'
#
loop_
_entity.id
_entity.type
_entity.pdbx_description
1 polymer ?
#
loop_
_entity_poly.entity_id
_entity_poly.type
_entity_poly.pdbx_seq_one_letter_code
_entity_poly.pdbx_strand_id
1 'polypeptide(L)'
;MFNRLAIPALITTLAVAPVVVSCSTNKVPLSTQQQIYAGSWVASDGTFVNIYLDGGGDFKTSNTSVTGGTATITDKTLKIGLGPINREFKITQPPQEQNGRLTLQLDGITYTKNQSGATNPVSSSSVSEVKSTTEEKSQAAKEIESKITQSWGQNFAGQLDSLNCANEFEIKAGNSINCQASVENIPFQLKVNFQNDEGSFNWEAKGLLVLAKVEDKVVEVFRQSYGANAQADCSTSGNQKYRPSIAQDTFECRASDGGQNTTTVKITVQDDKGSFQLSPIS
;
A
#
# COMPACT_ATOMS: atom_id res chain seq x y z
N MET A 1 87.18 -7.89 8.64
CA MET A 1 86.73 -8.35 7.30
C MET A 1 85.42 -9.10 7.47
N PHE A 2 84.53 -8.99 6.48
CA PHE A 2 83.16 -9.53 6.40
C PHE A 2 82.06 -8.73 7.13
N ASN A 3 80.86 -8.61 6.59
CA ASN A 3 80.44 -8.17 5.25
C ASN A 3 79.00 -7.67 5.44
N ARG A 4 78.62 -6.64 4.70
CA ARG A 4 77.27 -6.07 4.71
C ARG A 4 76.26 -7.08 4.16
N LEU A 5 75.08 -7.20 4.78
CA LEU A 5 73.86 -7.56 4.06
C LEU A 5 72.73 -6.62 4.48
N ALA A 6 72.43 -5.68 3.59
CA ALA A 6 71.27 -4.81 3.66
C ALA A 6 70.08 -5.56 3.07
N ILE A 7 69.01 -5.71 3.85
CA ILE A 7 67.72 -6.25 3.41
C ILE A 7 66.87 -5.04 2.97
N PRO A 8 66.45 -4.93 1.70
CA PRO A 8 65.54 -3.88 1.28
C PRO A 8 64.13 -4.22 1.80
N ALA A 9 63.59 -3.33 2.65
CA ALA A 9 62.21 -3.39 3.11
C ALA A 9 61.26 -3.07 1.95
N LEU A 10 60.52 -4.10 1.50
CA LEU A 10 59.48 -4.00 0.49
C LEU A 10 58.23 -3.38 1.14
N ILE A 11 58.01 -2.08 0.95
CA ILE A 11 56.80 -1.39 1.42
C ILE A 11 55.68 -1.70 0.41
N THR A 12 54.81 -2.65 0.75
CA THR A 12 53.62 -2.97 -0.05
C THR A 12 52.51 -1.98 0.29
N THR A 13 52.35 -0.96 -0.54
CA THR A 13 51.27 0.04 -0.43
C THR A 13 49.93 -0.63 -0.79
N LEU A 14 49.16 -1.01 0.23
CA LEU A 14 47.81 -1.56 0.07
C LEU A 14 46.84 -0.43 -0.30
N ALA A 15 46.50 -0.32 -1.58
CA ALA A 15 45.49 0.60 -2.06
C ALA A 15 44.10 0.14 -1.59
N VAL A 16 43.60 0.74 -0.51
CA VAL A 16 42.23 0.56 -0.03
C VAL A 16 41.30 1.30 -0.98
N ALA A 17 40.65 0.57 -1.90
CA ALA A 17 39.61 1.13 -2.74
C ALA A 17 38.38 1.51 -1.87
N PRO A 18 37.92 2.77 -1.89
CA PRO A 18 36.70 3.14 -1.20
C PRO A 18 35.50 2.49 -1.90
N VAL A 19 34.89 1.50 -1.25
CA VAL A 19 33.59 0.96 -1.67
C VAL A 19 32.55 2.04 -1.37
N VAL A 20 32.21 2.84 -2.38
CA VAL A 20 31.08 3.77 -2.34
C VAL A 20 29.79 2.95 -2.32
N VAL A 21 29.33 2.62 -1.11
CA VAL A 21 27.99 2.06 -0.87
C VAL A 21 26.98 3.15 -1.21
N SER A 22 26.49 3.14 -2.44
CA SER A 22 25.53 4.11 -2.96
C SER A 22 24.17 3.99 -2.26
N CYS A 23 23.83 5.01 -1.48
CA CYS A 23 22.52 5.63 -1.25
C CYS A 23 21.25 4.76 -1.41
N SER A 24 21.21 3.57 -0.83
CA SER A 24 19.94 2.90 -0.56
C SER A 24 19.47 3.39 0.81
N THR A 25 18.72 4.49 0.84
CA THR A 25 17.97 4.89 2.03
C THR A 25 16.97 3.78 2.33
N ASN A 26 17.35 2.86 3.22
CA ASN A 26 16.52 1.74 3.63
C ASN A 26 15.23 2.30 4.23
N LYS A 27 14.15 2.24 3.45
CA LYS A 27 12.82 2.58 3.95
C LYS A 27 12.41 1.51 4.96
N VAL A 28 11.90 1.92 6.11
CA VAL A 28 11.41 1.02 7.15
C VAL A 28 9.88 1.02 7.05
N PRO A 29 9.25 -0.11 6.69
CA PRO A 29 7.80 -0.19 6.60
C PRO A 29 7.09 0.34 7.86
N LEU A 30 5.93 0.97 7.66
CA LEU A 30 5.15 1.52 8.78
C LEU A 30 4.63 0.40 9.68
N SER A 31 4.67 0.63 11.00
CA SER A 31 4.00 -0.25 11.96
C SER A 31 2.48 -0.18 11.79
N THR A 32 1.75 -1.19 12.28
CA THR A 32 0.28 -1.22 12.25
C THR A 32 -0.35 0.07 12.80
N GLN A 33 0.19 0.61 13.89
CA GLN A 33 -0.29 1.86 14.49
C GLN A 33 -0.03 3.09 13.61
N GLN A 34 1.05 3.07 12.82
CA GLN A 34 1.43 4.16 11.94
C GLN A 34 0.68 4.13 10.60
N GLN A 35 0.08 3.01 10.21
CA GLN A 35 -0.64 2.89 8.93
C GLN A 35 -1.78 3.92 8.77
N ILE A 36 -2.36 4.44 9.86
CA ILE A 36 -3.37 5.50 9.79
C ILE A 36 -2.83 6.80 9.16
N TYR A 37 -1.52 7.04 9.25
CA TYR A 37 -0.84 8.17 8.63
C TYR A 37 -0.61 7.95 7.12
N ALA A 38 -0.66 6.72 6.61
CA ALA A 38 -0.43 6.46 5.20
C ALA A 38 -1.51 7.12 4.31
N GLY A 39 -1.10 7.67 3.18
CA GLY A 39 -1.95 8.35 2.20
C GLY A 39 -1.49 9.78 1.90
N SER A 40 -2.28 10.46 1.06
CA SER A 40 -2.03 11.85 0.64
C SER A 40 -2.79 12.81 1.55
N TRP A 41 -2.10 13.81 2.06
CA TRP A 41 -2.58 14.81 2.99
C TRP A 41 -2.35 16.19 2.38
N VAL A 42 -3.40 17.01 2.30
CA VAL A 42 -3.34 18.32 1.65
C VAL A 42 -3.87 19.38 2.59
N ALA A 43 -3.11 20.47 2.77
CA ALA A 43 -3.54 21.64 3.52
C ALA A 43 -4.20 22.68 2.61
N SER A 44 -4.89 23.67 3.20
CA SER A 44 -5.61 24.71 2.46
C SER A 44 -4.72 25.65 1.64
N ASP A 45 -3.43 25.74 1.97
CA ASP A 45 -2.44 26.55 1.26
C ASP A 45 -1.78 25.80 0.07
N GLY A 46 -2.22 24.56 -0.21
CA GLY A 46 -1.70 23.73 -1.28
C GLY A 46 -0.42 22.97 -0.92
N THR A 47 0.07 23.06 0.32
CA THR A 47 1.12 22.16 0.80
C THR A 47 0.57 20.74 0.90
N PHE A 48 1.42 19.76 0.60
CA PHE A 48 1.02 18.35 0.70
C PHE A 48 2.12 17.49 1.30
N VAL A 49 1.67 16.40 1.91
CA VAL A 49 2.50 15.32 2.41
C VAL A 49 1.89 14.00 1.96
N ASN A 50 2.70 13.12 1.38
CA ASN A 50 2.25 11.78 1.02
C ASN A 50 3.11 10.76 1.76
N ILE A 51 2.47 9.81 2.45
CA ILE A 51 3.14 8.82 3.29
C ILE A 51 2.80 7.44 2.75
N TYR A 52 3.81 6.65 2.42
CA TYR A 52 3.65 5.31 1.87
C TYR A 52 3.75 4.23 2.95
N LEU A 53 3.09 3.09 2.74
CA LEU A 53 3.12 1.95 3.68
C LEU A 53 4.54 1.34 3.83
N ASP A 54 5.38 1.48 2.82
CA ASP A 54 6.77 1.01 2.82
C ASP A 54 7.72 1.89 3.66
N GLY A 55 7.21 2.96 4.29
CA GLY A 55 8.03 3.92 5.02
C GLY A 55 8.68 4.97 4.12
N GLY A 56 8.26 5.08 2.86
CA GLY A 56 8.59 6.22 2.01
C GLY A 56 7.71 7.43 2.31
N GLY A 57 8.12 8.60 1.81
CA GLY A 57 7.24 9.76 1.77
C GLY A 57 7.69 10.86 0.81
N ASP A 58 6.73 11.69 0.45
CA ASP A 58 6.91 12.91 -0.33
C ASP A 58 6.37 14.11 0.46
N PHE A 59 6.92 15.28 0.20
CA PHE A 59 6.29 16.52 0.63
C PHE A 59 6.54 17.66 -0.36
N LYS A 60 5.65 18.63 -0.35
CA LYS A 60 5.82 19.93 -1.01
C LYS A 60 5.35 21.04 -0.08
N THR A 61 6.25 21.97 0.18
CA THR A 61 5.99 23.26 0.83
C THR A 61 6.16 24.39 -0.18
N SER A 62 5.99 25.64 0.23
CA SER A 62 6.20 26.80 -0.66
C SER A 62 7.62 26.91 -1.22
N ASN A 63 8.64 26.45 -0.48
CA ASN A 63 10.05 26.67 -0.83
C ASN A 63 10.83 25.37 -1.09
N THR A 64 10.29 24.21 -0.72
CA THR A 64 11.01 22.94 -0.77
C THR A 64 10.09 21.79 -1.10
N SER A 65 10.62 20.80 -1.83
CA SER A 65 9.94 19.55 -2.13
C SER A 65 10.92 18.37 -2.06
N VAL A 66 10.44 17.23 -1.58
CA VAL A 66 11.15 15.95 -1.64
C VAL A 66 10.19 14.91 -2.20
N THR A 67 10.69 14.08 -3.11
CA THR A 67 9.99 12.93 -3.67
C THR A 67 10.83 11.67 -3.47
N GLY A 68 10.22 10.58 -3.02
CA GLY A 68 10.88 9.30 -2.78
C GLY A 68 11.73 9.25 -1.52
N GLY A 69 11.51 10.18 -0.57
CA GLY A 69 12.22 10.21 0.71
C GLY A 69 11.85 9.06 1.63
N THR A 70 12.60 8.91 2.73
CA THR A 70 12.19 8.08 3.86
C THR A 70 11.28 8.88 4.77
N ALA A 71 10.14 8.31 5.14
CA ALA A 71 9.23 8.81 6.16
C ALA A 71 9.53 8.13 7.51
N THR A 72 9.73 8.92 8.55
CA THR A 72 9.88 8.44 9.93
C THR A 72 8.83 9.11 10.80
N ILE A 73 8.03 8.29 11.49
CA ILE A 73 6.90 8.76 12.31
C ILE A 73 7.17 8.39 13.76
N THR A 74 7.07 9.37 14.65
CA THR A 74 7.02 9.17 16.10
C THR A 74 5.70 9.72 16.64
N ASP A 75 5.47 9.64 17.95
CA ASP A 75 4.26 10.20 18.58
C ASP A 75 4.10 11.72 18.36
N LYS A 76 5.21 12.43 18.09
CA LYS A 76 5.23 13.90 18.01
C LYS A 76 5.80 14.46 16.72
N THR A 77 6.42 13.63 15.88
CA THR A 77 7.13 14.12 14.69
C THR A 77 6.89 13.23 13.48
N LEU A 78 6.78 13.88 12.32
CA LEU A 78 6.83 13.27 11.01
C LEU A 78 8.03 13.85 10.28
N LYS A 79 9.00 13.03 9.92
CA LYS A 79 10.19 13.44 9.17
C LYS A 79 10.18 12.79 7.80
N ILE A 80 10.36 13.58 6.75
CA ILE A 80 10.45 13.11 5.37
C ILE A 80 11.72 13.69 4.72
N GLY A 81 12.55 12.85 4.10
CA GLY A 81 13.76 13.36 3.45
C GLY A 81 14.61 12.33 2.72
N LEU A 82 15.59 12.86 1.97
CA LEU A 82 16.65 12.13 1.28
C LEU A 82 18.01 12.63 1.78
N GLY A 83 18.60 11.90 2.72
CA GLY A 83 19.89 12.25 3.31
C GLY A 83 19.86 13.64 4.01
N PRO A 84 20.76 14.58 3.65
CA PRO A 84 20.83 15.89 4.32
C PRO A 84 19.62 16.79 4.00
N ILE A 85 18.86 16.49 2.94
CA ILE A 85 17.67 17.25 2.56
C ILE A 85 16.46 16.56 3.19
N ASN A 86 15.99 17.11 4.30
CA ASN A 86 14.81 16.60 5.01
C ASN A 86 13.98 17.74 5.59
N ARG A 87 12.70 17.44 5.82
CA ARG A 87 11.79 18.29 6.58
C ARG A 87 11.25 17.47 7.74
N GLU A 88 11.28 18.09 8.91
CA GLU A 88 10.63 17.59 10.11
C GLU A 88 9.40 18.43 10.39
N PHE A 89 8.26 17.77 10.56
CA PHE A 89 6.98 18.33 10.91
C PHE A 89 6.63 17.91 12.33
N LYS A 90 6.13 18.82 13.15
CA LYS A 90 5.57 18.51 14.46
C LYS A 90 4.12 18.04 14.31
N ILE A 91 3.83 16.82 14.75
CA ILE A 91 2.45 16.31 14.82
C ILE A 91 1.78 17.00 16.02
N THR A 92 1.00 18.06 15.75
CA THR A 92 0.24 18.77 16.79
C THR A 92 -1.08 18.08 17.10
N GLN A 93 -1.62 17.34 16.13
CA GLN A 93 -2.83 16.54 16.28
C GLN A 93 -2.70 15.30 15.39
N PRO A 94 -2.77 14.07 15.94
CA PRO A 94 -2.69 12.84 15.14
C PRO A 94 -3.93 12.69 14.24
N PRO A 95 -3.87 11.81 13.22
CA PRO A 95 -4.99 11.50 12.34
C PRO A 95 -6.25 11.19 13.13
N GLN A 96 -7.33 11.93 12.87
CA GLN A 96 -8.63 11.68 13.47
C GLN A 96 -9.74 12.08 12.53
N GLU A 97 -10.92 11.51 12.73
CA GLU A 97 -12.10 11.84 11.94
C GLU A 97 -12.80 13.07 12.52
N GLN A 98 -12.99 14.10 11.69
CA GLN A 98 -13.72 15.31 12.02
C GLN A 98 -14.70 15.60 10.89
N ASN A 99 -16.00 15.62 11.21
CA ASN A 99 -17.07 15.87 10.23
C ASN A 99 -17.01 14.93 9.02
N GLY A 100 -16.73 13.64 9.23
CA GLY A 100 -16.63 12.63 8.17
C GLY A 100 -15.38 12.74 7.30
N ARG A 101 -14.39 13.53 7.70
CA ARG A 101 -13.11 13.69 6.98
C ARG A 101 -11.96 13.34 7.92
N LEU A 102 -10.97 12.61 7.41
CA LEU A 102 -9.76 12.35 8.17
C LEU A 102 -8.84 13.57 8.12
N THR A 103 -8.53 14.14 9.28
CA THR A 103 -7.66 15.31 9.43
C THR A 103 -6.43 14.98 10.25
N LEU A 104 -5.32 15.64 9.93
CA LEU A 104 -4.02 15.54 10.59
C LEU A 104 -3.50 16.97 10.77
N GLN A 105 -2.92 17.33 11.91
CA GLN A 105 -2.23 18.62 12.02
C GLN A 105 -0.71 18.44 12.12
N LEU A 106 -0.01 19.13 11.22
CA LEU A 106 1.43 19.21 11.14
C LEU A 106 1.86 20.66 11.28
N ASP A 107 2.75 20.97 12.22
CA ASP A 107 3.18 22.33 12.56
C ASP A 107 2.00 23.29 12.87
N GLY A 108 0.88 22.76 13.38
CA GLY A 108 -0.35 23.53 13.62
C GLY A 108 -1.19 23.82 12.37
N ILE A 109 -0.78 23.32 11.20
CA ILE A 109 -1.51 23.41 9.94
C ILE A 109 -2.37 22.15 9.77
N THR A 110 -3.67 22.33 9.49
CA THR A 110 -4.59 21.21 9.25
C THR A 110 -4.47 20.70 7.82
N TYR A 111 -4.16 19.42 7.70
CA TYR A 111 -4.19 18.65 6.48
C TYR A 111 -5.43 17.77 6.47
N THR A 112 -6.12 17.74 5.33
CA THR A 112 -7.21 16.81 5.07
C THR A 112 -6.67 15.67 4.22
N LYS A 113 -6.99 14.43 4.59
CA LYS A 113 -6.62 13.28 3.77
C LYS A 113 -7.35 13.40 2.45
N ASN A 114 -6.61 13.48 1.36
CA ASN A 114 -7.16 13.45 0.02
C ASN A 114 -7.65 12.03 -0.22
N GLN A 115 -8.94 11.80 0.07
CA GLN A 115 -9.64 10.57 -0.22
C GLN A 115 -9.88 10.47 -1.73
N SER A 116 -8.84 10.54 -2.55
CA SER A 116 -8.93 10.34 -4.00
C SER A 116 -9.10 8.85 -4.33
N GLY A 117 -10.16 8.28 -3.75
CA GLY A 117 -11.05 7.24 -4.26
C GLY A 117 -12.54 7.63 -4.10
N ALA A 118 -12.85 8.82 -3.55
CA ALA A 118 -14.18 9.38 -3.37
C ALA A 118 -14.28 10.75 -4.04
N THR A 119 -15.27 10.90 -4.92
CA THR A 119 -15.60 12.10 -5.69
C THR A 119 -15.89 13.33 -4.81
N ASN A 120 -15.36 14.49 -5.23
CA ASN A 120 -15.57 15.83 -4.65
C ASN A 120 -17.02 16.14 -4.22
N PRO A 121 -17.24 16.80 -3.06
CA PRO A 121 -18.32 17.75 -2.88
C PRO A 121 -17.77 19.18 -3.02
N VAL A 122 -18.23 19.87 -4.06
CA VAL A 122 -18.10 21.32 -4.25
C VAL A 122 -18.84 22.02 -3.11
N SER A 123 -18.20 22.96 -2.43
CA SER A 123 -18.92 24.03 -1.74
C SER A 123 -18.22 25.36 -1.93
N SER A 124 -19.05 26.29 -2.38
CA SER A 124 -18.83 27.63 -2.91
C SER A 124 -18.19 28.63 -1.94
N SER A 125 -17.23 29.44 -2.42
CA SER A 125 -17.35 30.92 -2.46
C SER A 125 -16.19 31.60 -3.22
N SER A 126 -16.60 32.36 -4.24
CA SER A 126 -16.04 33.60 -4.82
C SER A 126 -14.62 33.69 -5.42
N VAL A 127 -14.63 33.70 -6.77
CA VAL A 127 -13.94 34.59 -7.73
C VAL A 127 -12.40 34.61 -7.73
N SER A 128 -11.82 33.84 -8.66
CA SER A 128 -11.11 34.37 -9.82
C SER A 128 -10.99 33.28 -10.88
N GLU A 129 -11.44 33.61 -12.08
CA GLU A 129 -11.64 32.77 -13.25
C GLU A 129 -10.30 32.25 -13.80
N VAL A 130 -9.81 31.13 -13.25
CA VAL A 130 -8.79 30.29 -13.88
C VAL A 130 -9.54 29.14 -14.54
N LYS A 131 -9.43 29.07 -15.87
CA LYS A 131 -9.99 28.02 -16.73
C LYS A 131 -9.36 26.68 -16.36
N SER A 132 -9.88 26.06 -15.30
CA SER A 132 -9.56 24.69 -14.88
C SER A 132 -10.12 23.75 -15.94
N THR A 133 -9.26 23.28 -16.83
CA THR A 133 -9.53 22.12 -17.68
C THR A 133 -9.71 20.92 -16.76
N THR A 134 -10.96 20.65 -16.40
CA THR A 134 -11.37 19.33 -15.91
C THR A 134 -11.01 18.33 -17.00
N GLU A 135 -9.89 17.63 -16.84
CA GLU A 135 -9.49 16.56 -17.75
C GLU A 135 -10.58 15.49 -17.75
N GLU A 136 -11.31 15.43 -18.85
CA GLU A 136 -12.38 14.45 -19.02
C GLU A 136 -11.75 13.06 -19.18
N LYS A 137 -12.15 12.12 -18.31
CA LYS A 137 -11.72 10.72 -18.39
C LYS A 137 -12.06 10.15 -19.78
N SER A 138 -11.07 9.53 -20.43
CA SER A 138 -11.24 8.95 -21.78
C SER A 138 -12.34 7.89 -21.83
N GLN A 139 -12.94 7.70 -23.00
CA GLN A 139 -13.98 6.68 -23.20
C GLN A 139 -13.44 5.26 -22.94
N ALA A 140 -12.16 5.00 -23.28
CA ALA A 140 -11.49 3.75 -23.01
C ALA A 140 -11.39 3.46 -21.50
N ALA A 141 -11.05 4.46 -20.68
CA ALA A 141 -11.01 4.32 -19.22
C ALA A 141 -12.40 3.96 -18.65
N LYS A 142 -13.45 4.66 -19.09
CA LYS A 142 -14.83 4.39 -18.67
C LYS A 142 -15.27 2.96 -19.04
N GLU A 143 -14.90 2.47 -20.22
CA GLU A 143 -15.24 1.13 -20.68
C GLU A 143 -14.54 0.04 -19.87
N ILE A 144 -13.24 0.21 -19.58
CA ILE A 144 -12.48 -0.75 -18.75
C ILE A 144 -13.05 -0.81 -17.34
N GLU A 145 -13.36 0.34 -16.73
CA GLU A 145 -13.96 0.39 -15.40
C GLU A 145 -15.29 -0.36 -15.33
N SER A 146 -16.12 -0.20 -16.35
CA SER A 146 -17.38 -0.92 -16.48
C SER A 146 -17.16 -2.44 -16.59
N LYS A 147 -16.25 -2.88 -17.47
CA LYS A 147 -15.92 -4.30 -17.66
C LYS A 147 -15.31 -4.94 -16.41
N ILE A 148 -14.43 -4.24 -15.70
CA ILE A 148 -13.88 -4.70 -14.41
C ILE A 148 -15.00 -4.85 -13.40
N THR A 149 -15.85 -3.83 -13.23
CA THR A 149 -16.98 -3.86 -12.29
C THR A 149 -17.93 -5.01 -12.59
N GLN A 150 -18.23 -5.27 -13.86
CA GLN A 150 -19.04 -6.40 -14.28
C GLN A 150 -18.37 -7.75 -13.96
N SER A 151 -17.09 -7.89 -14.31
CA SER A 151 -16.33 -9.13 -14.04
C SER A 151 -16.14 -9.38 -12.53
N TRP A 152 -16.07 -8.31 -11.74
CA TRP A 152 -15.99 -8.37 -10.29
C TRP A 152 -17.21 -9.10 -9.73
N GLY A 153 -18.42 -8.63 -10.05
CA GLY A 153 -19.66 -9.24 -9.57
C GLY A 153 -19.87 -10.70 -9.98
N GLN A 154 -19.17 -11.19 -11.01
CA GLN A 154 -19.21 -12.59 -11.44
C GLN A 154 -18.23 -13.48 -10.67
N ASN A 155 -17.04 -12.99 -10.37
CA ASN A 155 -15.96 -13.78 -9.77
C ASN A 155 -15.86 -13.60 -8.25
N PHE A 156 -16.46 -12.54 -7.73
CA PHE A 156 -16.30 -12.08 -6.37
C PHE A 156 -17.68 -11.80 -5.78
N ALA A 157 -17.93 -12.36 -4.60
CA ALA A 157 -19.11 -12.09 -3.82
C ALA A 157 -19.01 -10.71 -3.14
N GLY A 158 -19.46 -9.65 -3.80
CA GLY A 158 -19.50 -8.29 -3.26
C GLY A 158 -19.64 -7.24 -4.36
N GLN A 159 -19.74 -5.97 -3.98
CA GLN A 159 -19.71 -4.84 -4.93
C GLN A 159 -18.45 -4.01 -4.67
N LEU A 160 -17.86 -3.48 -5.73
CA LEU A 160 -16.85 -2.43 -5.61
C LEU A 160 -17.57 -1.13 -5.17
N ASP A 161 -17.07 -0.45 -4.15
CA ASP A 161 -17.61 0.88 -3.81
C ASP A 161 -17.03 1.94 -4.76
N SER A 162 -15.78 1.78 -5.17
CA SER A 162 -15.11 2.66 -6.11
C SER A 162 -14.15 1.90 -7.03
N LEU A 163 -13.98 2.42 -8.24
CA LEU A 163 -12.97 2.01 -9.19
C LEU A 163 -12.54 3.22 -10.01
N ASN A 164 -11.23 3.48 -10.04
CA ASN A 164 -10.65 4.61 -10.71
C ASN A 164 -9.33 4.21 -11.40
N CYS A 165 -9.37 4.11 -12.73
CA CYS A 165 -8.23 3.92 -13.60
C CYS A 165 -7.69 5.29 -14.09
N ALA A 166 -6.48 5.30 -14.64
CA ALA A 166 -5.89 6.49 -15.26
C ALA A 166 -6.82 7.10 -16.33
N ASN A 167 -6.85 8.44 -16.41
CA ASN A 167 -7.72 9.16 -17.34
C ASN A 167 -7.39 8.88 -18.80
N GLU A 168 -6.10 8.70 -19.11
CA GLU A 168 -5.58 8.44 -20.44
C GLU A 168 -4.55 7.30 -20.39
N PHE A 169 -4.64 6.40 -21.37
CA PHE A 169 -3.69 5.32 -21.61
C PHE A 169 -3.90 4.76 -23.03
N GLU A 170 -2.88 4.08 -23.54
CA GLU A 170 -2.93 3.40 -24.83
C GLU A 170 -3.26 1.92 -24.62
N ILE A 171 -4.33 1.43 -25.24
CA ILE A 171 -4.64 0.00 -25.32
C ILE A 171 -3.70 -0.62 -26.33
N LYS A 172 -2.75 -1.40 -25.84
CA LYS A 172 -1.79 -2.13 -26.67
C LYS A 172 -1.44 -3.46 -26.02
N ALA A 173 -1.32 -4.50 -26.83
CA ALA A 173 -0.94 -5.83 -26.38
C ALA A 173 0.36 -5.78 -25.54
N GLY A 174 0.31 -6.34 -24.34
CA GLY A 174 1.43 -6.36 -23.41
C GLY A 174 1.55 -5.12 -22.51
N ASN A 175 0.80 -4.04 -22.75
CA ASN A 175 0.74 -2.91 -21.83
C ASN A 175 -0.05 -3.27 -20.56
N SER A 176 0.20 -2.52 -19.49
CA SER A 176 -0.58 -2.60 -18.26
C SER A 176 -0.86 -1.23 -17.66
N ILE A 177 -2.03 -1.10 -17.02
CA ILE A 177 -2.40 0.08 -16.23
C ILE A 177 -2.73 -0.32 -14.80
N ASN A 178 -2.58 0.61 -13.87
CA ASN A 178 -3.03 0.44 -12.49
C ASN A 178 -4.33 1.21 -12.28
N CYS A 179 -5.29 0.58 -11.63
CA CYS A 179 -6.51 1.19 -11.16
C CYS A 179 -6.57 1.12 -9.64
N GLN A 180 -7.14 2.14 -9.02
CA GLN A 180 -7.44 2.18 -7.59
C GLN A 180 -8.89 1.73 -7.40
N ALA A 181 -9.12 0.72 -6.56
CA ALA A 181 -10.46 0.25 -6.24
C ALA A 181 -10.70 0.29 -4.73
N SER A 182 -11.96 0.15 -4.31
CA SER A 182 -12.32 -0.11 -2.92
C SER A 182 -13.48 -1.09 -2.79
N VAL A 183 -13.49 -1.85 -1.71
CA VAL A 183 -14.61 -2.68 -1.25
C VAL A 183 -14.78 -2.44 0.24
N GLU A 184 -16.01 -2.20 0.69
CA GLU A 184 -16.31 -1.88 2.09
C GLU A 184 -15.47 -0.69 2.62
N ASN A 185 -15.25 0.32 1.76
CA ASN A 185 -14.39 1.48 1.97
C ASN A 185 -12.90 1.17 2.14
N ILE A 186 -12.46 -0.05 1.82
CA ILE A 186 -11.05 -0.41 1.95
C ILE A 186 -10.34 -0.37 0.59
N PRO A 187 -9.35 0.51 0.42
CA PRO A 187 -8.69 0.70 -0.86
C PRO A 187 -7.71 -0.44 -1.18
N PHE A 188 -7.65 -0.85 -2.45
CA PHE A 188 -6.65 -1.77 -2.99
C PHE A 188 -6.34 -1.45 -4.46
N GLN A 189 -5.24 -1.98 -4.99
CA GLN A 189 -4.84 -1.74 -6.37
C GLN A 189 -5.26 -2.89 -7.28
N LEU A 190 -5.68 -2.56 -8.50
CA LEU A 190 -5.86 -3.50 -9.59
C LEU A 190 -4.81 -3.22 -10.64
N LYS A 191 -4.13 -4.27 -11.11
CA LYS A 191 -3.29 -4.17 -12.30
C LYS A 191 -4.02 -4.83 -13.47
N VAL A 192 -4.28 -4.06 -14.51
CA VAL A 192 -4.95 -4.48 -15.74
C VAL A 192 -3.87 -4.73 -16.79
N ASN A 193 -3.81 -5.92 -17.38
CA ASN A 193 -2.87 -6.24 -18.46
C ASN A 193 -3.64 -6.52 -19.76
N PHE A 194 -3.31 -5.78 -20.81
CA PHE A 194 -3.94 -5.90 -22.12
C PHE A 194 -3.35 -7.08 -22.89
N GLN A 195 -4.23 -7.94 -23.38
CA GLN A 195 -3.87 -9.14 -24.13
C GLN A 195 -3.75 -8.87 -25.63
N ASN A 196 -4.47 -7.87 -26.14
CA ASN A 196 -4.46 -7.47 -27.55
C ASN A 196 -4.76 -5.98 -27.70
N ASP A 197 -4.63 -5.47 -28.93
CA ASP A 197 -4.90 -4.06 -29.27
C ASP A 197 -6.41 -3.75 -29.39
N GLU A 198 -7.28 -4.77 -29.28
CA GLU A 198 -8.74 -4.66 -29.33
C GLU A 198 -9.36 -4.39 -27.95
N GLY A 199 -8.54 -4.37 -26.89
CA GLY A 199 -9.00 -4.11 -25.53
C GLY A 199 -9.44 -5.35 -24.75
N SER A 200 -9.05 -6.55 -25.17
CA SER A 200 -9.09 -7.72 -24.29
C SER A 200 -8.05 -7.53 -23.17
N PHE A 201 -8.45 -7.82 -21.93
CA PHE A 201 -7.56 -7.69 -20.79
C PHE A 201 -7.81 -8.77 -19.74
N ASN A 202 -6.79 -9.04 -18.93
CA ASN A 202 -6.96 -9.66 -17.62
C ASN A 202 -6.65 -8.61 -16.54
N TRP A 203 -7.05 -8.90 -15.31
CA TRP A 203 -6.70 -8.04 -14.19
C TRP A 203 -6.37 -8.89 -12.96
N GLU A 204 -5.49 -8.34 -12.13
CA GLU A 204 -5.07 -8.94 -10.85
C GLU A 204 -5.25 -7.91 -9.74
N ALA A 205 -5.88 -8.34 -8.64
CA ALA A 205 -5.97 -7.52 -7.43
C ALA A 205 -4.68 -7.67 -6.61
N LYS A 206 -4.11 -6.54 -6.21
CA LYS A 206 -2.96 -6.45 -5.33
C LYS A 206 -3.41 -6.05 -3.94
N GLY A 207 -2.96 -6.81 -2.95
CA GLY A 207 -3.20 -6.53 -1.54
C GLY A 207 -4.63 -6.81 -1.09
N LEU A 208 -5.31 -7.78 -1.71
CA LEU A 208 -6.64 -8.23 -1.30
C LEU A 208 -6.71 -9.76 -1.25
N LEU A 209 -7.06 -10.30 -0.10
CA LEU A 209 -7.32 -11.72 0.10
C LEU A 209 -8.80 -12.02 -0.05
N VAL A 210 -9.10 -13.09 -0.77
CA VAL A 210 -10.42 -13.71 -0.81
C VAL A 210 -10.53 -14.66 0.36
N LEU A 211 -11.27 -14.31 1.39
CA LEU A 211 -11.30 -15.07 2.65
C LEU A 211 -11.77 -16.51 2.45
N ALA A 212 -12.74 -16.75 1.56
CA ALA A 212 -13.18 -18.10 1.22
C ALA A 212 -12.04 -19.02 0.75
N LYS A 213 -11.08 -18.50 -0.03
CA LYS A 213 -9.91 -19.29 -0.47
C LYS A 213 -8.95 -19.58 0.69
N VAL A 214 -8.83 -18.64 1.63
CA VAL A 214 -8.04 -18.83 2.85
C VAL A 214 -8.70 -19.89 3.73
N GLU A 215 -10.01 -19.79 3.92
CA GLU A 215 -10.83 -20.72 4.69
C GLU A 215 -10.77 -22.14 4.12
N ASP A 216 -10.89 -22.31 2.80
CA ASP A 216 -10.73 -23.61 2.12
C ASP A 216 -9.38 -24.27 2.45
N LYS A 217 -8.29 -23.48 2.47
CA LYS A 217 -6.96 -23.96 2.84
C LYS A 217 -6.83 -24.28 4.32
N VAL A 218 -7.44 -23.48 5.19
CA VAL A 218 -7.49 -23.77 6.63
C VAL A 218 -8.23 -25.08 6.89
N VAL A 219 -9.38 -25.31 6.23
CA VAL A 219 -10.15 -26.55 6.33
C VAL A 219 -9.34 -27.74 5.81
N GLU A 220 -8.61 -27.58 4.70
CA GLU A 220 -7.73 -28.64 4.16
C GLU A 220 -6.67 -29.06 5.19
N VAL A 221 -5.96 -28.10 5.80
CA VAL A 221 -4.95 -28.35 6.83
C VAL A 221 -5.57 -28.97 8.09
N PHE A 222 -6.73 -28.49 8.51
CA PHE A 222 -7.45 -29.03 9.66
C PHE A 222 -7.82 -30.50 9.43
N ARG A 223 -8.40 -30.82 8.27
CA ARG A 223 -8.79 -32.18 7.91
C ARG A 223 -7.60 -33.12 7.87
N GLN A 224 -6.46 -32.67 7.34
CA GLN A 224 -5.21 -33.45 7.35
C GLN A 224 -4.69 -33.72 8.77
N SER A 225 -4.88 -32.79 9.70
CA SER A 225 -4.38 -32.90 11.08
C SER A 225 -5.29 -33.72 11.99
N TYR A 226 -6.61 -33.59 11.83
CA TYR A 226 -7.61 -34.16 12.76
C TYR A 226 -8.51 -35.23 12.15
N GLY A 227 -8.46 -35.45 10.83
CA GLY A 227 -9.31 -36.44 10.15
C GLY A 227 -10.81 -36.11 10.15
N ALA A 228 -11.19 -34.89 10.55
CA ALA A 228 -12.57 -34.44 10.66
C ALA A 228 -12.90 -33.37 9.61
N ASN A 229 -14.18 -33.28 9.24
CA ASN A 229 -14.68 -32.16 8.47
C ASN A 229 -14.75 -30.92 9.38
N ALA A 230 -14.38 -29.77 8.84
CA ALA A 230 -14.37 -28.51 9.58
C ALA A 230 -14.94 -27.37 8.76
N GLN A 231 -15.32 -26.30 9.47
CA GLN A 231 -15.56 -24.98 8.92
C GLN A 231 -14.47 -24.06 9.44
N ALA A 232 -14.02 -23.13 8.58
CA ALA A 232 -13.09 -22.08 8.97
C ALA A 232 -13.80 -20.73 8.87
N ASP A 233 -13.52 -19.88 9.85
CA ASP A 233 -13.93 -18.49 9.89
C ASP A 233 -12.67 -17.64 9.98
N CYS A 234 -12.34 -16.96 8.89
CA CYS A 234 -11.22 -16.03 8.79
C CYS A 234 -11.67 -14.57 8.89
N SER A 235 -12.95 -14.35 9.14
CA SER A 235 -13.58 -13.05 9.12
C SER A 235 -13.45 -12.36 10.48
N THR A 236 -13.28 -11.03 10.48
CA THR A 236 -13.42 -10.26 11.74
C THR A 236 -14.88 -9.92 12.04
N SER A 237 -15.73 -9.99 11.02
CA SER A 237 -17.18 -9.93 11.12
C SER A 237 -17.74 -11.03 10.22
N GLY A 238 -18.72 -11.82 10.68
CA GLY A 238 -19.20 -13.04 10.00
C GLY A 238 -19.74 -12.88 8.57
N ASN A 239 -19.71 -11.68 7.99
CA ASN A 239 -20.09 -11.39 6.61
C ASN A 239 -18.91 -10.88 5.75
N GLN A 240 -17.73 -10.68 6.33
CA GLN A 240 -16.56 -10.18 5.62
C GLN A 240 -16.06 -11.24 4.65
N LYS A 241 -16.05 -10.92 3.36
CA LYS A 241 -15.60 -11.84 2.29
C LYS A 241 -14.20 -11.52 1.80
N TYR A 242 -13.73 -10.30 2.09
CA TYR A 242 -12.45 -9.79 1.65
C TYR A 242 -11.66 -9.25 2.82
N ARG A 243 -10.35 -9.49 2.78
CA ARG A 243 -9.42 -8.88 3.70
C ARG A 243 -8.33 -8.17 2.92
N PRO A 244 -8.23 -6.84 3.00
CA PRO A 244 -7.07 -6.12 2.54
C PRO A 244 -5.85 -6.60 3.32
N SER A 245 -4.75 -6.81 2.61
CA SER A 245 -3.53 -7.30 3.21
C SER A 245 -2.32 -6.77 2.48
N ILE A 246 -1.20 -6.78 3.17
CA ILE A 246 0.12 -6.49 2.60
C ILE A 246 1.04 -7.67 2.89
N ALA A 247 2.15 -7.77 2.16
CA ALA A 247 3.17 -8.76 2.45
C ALA A 247 3.58 -8.66 3.93
N GLN A 248 3.75 -9.82 4.57
CA GLN A 248 4.02 -10.01 6.00
C GLN A 248 2.87 -9.63 6.96
N ASP A 249 1.68 -9.24 6.47
CA ASP A 249 0.50 -9.12 7.34
C ASP A 249 0.16 -10.47 7.96
N THR A 250 -0.30 -10.45 9.21
CA THR A 250 -0.68 -11.67 9.93
C THR A 250 -2.05 -11.53 10.56
N PHE A 251 -2.86 -12.58 10.45
CA PHE A 251 -4.16 -12.65 11.08
C PHE A 251 -4.51 -14.08 11.46
N GLU A 252 -5.61 -14.25 12.18
CA GLU A 252 -6.02 -15.54 12.70
C GLU A 252 -7.32 -15.99 12.03
N CYS A 253 -7.38 -17.27 11.69
CA CYS A 253 -8.61 -17.95 11.31
C CYS A 253 -8.93 -19.01 12.37
N ARG A 254 -10.20 -19.13 12.71
CA ARG A 254 -10.68 -20.18 13.60
C ARG A 254 -11.26 -21.32 12.78
N ALA A 255 -10.79 -22.55 13.03
CA ALA A 255 -11.38 -23.74 12.45
C ALA A 255 -12.09 -24.57 13.53
N SER A 256 -13.25 -25.13 13.19
CA SER A 256 -14.10 -25.92 14.10
C SER A 256 -14.78 -27.09 13.38
N ASP A 257 -14.91 -28.23 14.06
CA ASP A 257 -15.65 -29.41 13.58
C ASP A 257 -17.16 -29.39 13.90
N GLY A 258 -17.68 -28.26 14.37
CA GLY A 258 -19.08 -28.12 14.75
C GLY A 258 -19.37 -28.34 16.23
N GLY A 259 -18.37 -28.57 17.08
CA GLY A 259 -18.58 -28.39 18.52
C GLY A 259 -17.50 -28.88 19.49
N GLN A 260 -16.62 -29.82 19.12
CA GLN A 260 -15.69 -30.43 20.08
C GLN A 260 -14.25 -29.98 19.89
N ASN A 261 -13.82 -29.78 18.66
CA ASN A 261 -12.45 -29.37 18.37
C ASN A 261 -12.44 -28.00 17.71
N THR A 262 -11.81 -27.04 18.36
CA THR A 262 -11.55 -25.72 17.78
C THR A 262 -10.05 -25.44 17.81
N THR A 263 -9.50 -25.02 16.68
CA THR A 263 -8.11 -24.55 16.61
C THR A 263 -8.07 -23.17 15.98
N THR A 264 -7.08 -22.38 16.38
CA THR A 264 -6.75 -21.13 15.72
C THR A 264 -5.54 -21.37 14.83
N VAL A 265 -5.60 -20.87 13.60
CA VAL A 265 -4.53 -20.96 12.62
C VAL A 265 -4.08 -19.54 12.30
N LYS A 266 -2.78 -19.28 12.46
CA LYS A 266 -2.17 -18.03 12.07
C LYS A 266 -1.92 -18.05 10.57
N ILE A 267 -2.47 -17.07 9.88
CA ILE A 267 -2.22 -16.78 8.47
C ILE A 267 -1.17 -15.69 8.38
N THR A 268 -0.14 -15.92 7.56
CA THR A 268 0.89 -14.92 7.24
C THR A 268 0.89 -14.69 5.74
N VAL A 269 0.59 -13.47 5.32
CA VAL A 269 0.58 -13.08 3.90
C VAL A 269 2.02 -12.98 3.42
N GLN A 270 2.37 -13.67 2.33
CA GLN A 270 3.73 -13.72 1.84
C GLN A 270 4.04 -12.60 0.84
N ASP A 271 3.06 -12.24 0.00
CA ASP A 271 3.22 -11.27 -1.08
C ASP A 271 1.95 -10.45 -1.31
N ASP A 272 2.04 -9.48 -2.23
CA ASP A 272 0.91 -8.63 -2.63
C ASP A 272 -0.07 -9.33 -3.58
N LYS A 273 0.21 -10.56 -4.01
CA LYS A 273 -0.65 -11.36 -4.91
C LYS A 273 -1.62 -12.26 -4.14
N GLY A 274 -1.58 -12.20 -2.81
CA GLY A 274 -2.43 -12.99 -1.95
C GLY A 274 -1.91 -14.40 -1.69
N SER A 275 -0.62 -14.66 -1.89
CA SER A 275 0.02 -15.88 -1.36
C SER A 275 0.07 -15.79 0.16
N PHE A 276 -0.17 -16.91 0.85
CA PHE A 276 -0.14 -16.95 2.32
C PHE A 276 0.39 -18.29 2.84
N GLN A 277 0.92 -18.26 4.06
CA GLN A 277 1.35 -19.41 4.83
C GLN A 277 0.45 -19.59 6.05
N LEU A 278 0.16 -20.85 6.37
CA LEU A 278 -0.56 -21.23 7.57
C LEU A 278 0.44 -21.74 8.61
N SER A 279 0.24 -21.36 9.87
CA SER A 279 0.99 -21.87 11.02
C SER A 279 0.02 -22.20 12.14
N PRO A 280 0.06 -23.41 12.72
CA PRO A 280 -0.73 -23.72 13.90
C PRO A 280 -0.33 -22.79 15.04
N ILE A 281 -1.31 -22.28 15.78
CA ILE A 281 -1.04 -21.58 17.05
C ILE A 281 -1.11 -22.66 18.13
N SER A 282 0.07 -23.07 18.62
CA SER A 282 0.23 -24.06 19.70
C SER A 282 -0.31 -23.56 21.03
#